data_AF-A0A392MBF6-F1
#
_entry.id   AF-A0A392MBF6-F1
#
_cell.length_a   1.000
_cell.length_b   1.000
_cell.length_c   1.000
_cell.angle_alpha   90.00
_cell.angle_beta   90.00
_cell.angle_gamma   90.00
#
_symmetry.space_group_name_H-M   'P 1'
#
loop_
_entity.id
_entity.type
_entity.pdbx_description
1 polymer ?
#
loop_
_entity_poly.entity_id
_entity_poly.type
_entity_poly.pdbx_seq_one_letter_code
_entity_poly.pdbx_strand_id
1 'polypeptide(L)'
;DDMKSFVNEGLRVLLHGKSIVVEDYLDTRWEEVTGEVVDEVIFLSKHTAASNKPALTVHPIGVPHLREGDVPPQGGKPGWAALPNPRIGPWIRLLKNIAQAHNLVPEFEITLEATHHGPLTNKPTMFLEIGSTEDYWKRQDAAQVMAQVE
;
A
#
# COMPACT_ATOMS: atom_id res chain seq x y z
N ASP A 1 -13.46 -6.99 15.63
CA ASP A 1 -12.92 -7.56 14.38
C ASP A 1 -11.72 -8.44 14.71
N ASP A 2 -11.52 -9.52 13.95
CA ASP A 2 -10.46 -10.52 14.11
C ASP A 2 -9.12 -10.02 13.52
N MET A 3 -8.71 -8.80 13.87
CA MET A 3 -7.41 -8.25 13.49
C MET A 3 -6.36 -8.67 14.51
N LYS A 4 -5.25 -9.22 14.02
CA LYS A 4 -4.07 -9.51 14.84
C LYS A 4 -3.11 -8.33 14.72
N SER A 5 -2.65 -7.81 15.86
CA SER A 5 -1.62 -6.79 15.90
C SER A 5 -0.28 -7.39 16.35
N PHE A 6 0.78 -6.92 15.72
CA PHE A 6 2.17 -7.18 16.10
C PHE A 6 2.86 -5.84 16.35
N VAL A 7 3.87 -5.84 17.21
CA VAL A 7 4.60 -4.63 17.58
C VAL A 7 6.10 -4.82 17.49
N ASN A 8 6.76 -3.80 16.97
CA ASN A 8 8.19 -3.60 17.16
C ASN A 8 8.44 -2.12 17.42
N GLU A 9 8.78 -1.76 18.66
CA GLU A 9 8.94 -0.37 19.10
C GLU A 9 7.72 0.49 18.73
N GLY A 10 7.91 1.54 17.92
CA GLY A 10 6.83 2.42 17.45
C GLY A 10 6.05 1.88 16.23
N LEU A 11 6.44 0.74 15.67
CA LEU A 11 5.80 0.16 14.50
C LEU A 11 4.72 -0.86 14.91
N ARG A 12 3.53 -0.71 14.33
CA ARG A 12 2.43 -1.69 14.40
C ARG A 12 2.24 -2.36 13.06
N VAL A 13 2.12 -3.69 13.06
CA VAL A 13 1.70 -4.46 11.89
C VAL A 13 0.35 -5.07 12.18
N LEU A 14 -0.64 -4.74 11.35
CA LEU A 14 -2.00 -5.27 11.45
C LEU A 14 -2.25 -6.32 10.38
N LEU A 15 -2.64 -7.51 10.80
CA LEU A 15 -3.05 -8.60 9.93
C LEU A 15 -4.55 -8.81 10.07
N HIS A 16 -5.27 -8.73 8.96
CA HIS A 16 -6.72 -8.92 8.91
C HIS A 16 -7.13 -9.76 7.69
N GLY A 17 -8.30 -10.38 7.75
CA GLY A 17 -8.84 -11.24 6.69
C GLY A 17 -9.74 -10.54 5.68
N LYS A 18 -9.91 -9.21 5.77
CA LYS A 18 -10.74 -8.43 4.85
C LYS A 18 -9.87 -7.81 3.75
N SER A 19 -10.51 -7.31 2.70
CA SER A 19 -9.79 -6.53 1.69
C SER A 19 -9.30 -5.22 2.29
N ILE A 20 -8.07 -4.80 1.99
CA ILE A 20 -7.50 -3.55 2.51
C ILE A 20 -8.29 -2.34 2.02
N VAL A 21 -8.81 -2.37 0.78
CA VAL A 21 -9.52 -1.23 0.19
C VAL A 21 -10.86 -0.89 0.86
N VAL A 22 -11.34 -1.76 1.77
CA VAL A 22 -12.55 -1.51 2.57
C VAL A 22 -12.25 -1.12 4.02
N GLU A 23 -10.98 -0.98 4.41
CA GLU A 23 -10.59 -0.56 5.76
C GLU A 23 -10.57 0.97 5.88
N ASP A 24 -11.72 1.59 5.60
CA ASP A 24 -11.91 3.02 5.77
C ASP A 24 -11.64 3.43 7.23
N TYR A 25 -10.89 4.53 7.37
CA TYR A 25 -10.51 5.17 8.62
C TYR A 25 -9.80 4.23 9.59
N LEU A 26 -8.98 3.30 9.08
CA LEU A 26 -8.22 2.35 9.91
C LEU A 26 -7.33 3.06 10.94
N ASP A 27 -6.71 4.17 10.55
CA ASP A 27 -5.96 5.05 11.43
C ASP A 27 -6.80 5.54 12.61
N THR A 28 -7.96 6.13 12.33
CA THR A 28 -8.85 6.70 13.34
C THR A 28 -9.41 5.62 14.26
N ARG A 29 -9.86 4.51 13.67
CA ARG A 29 -10.37 3.34 14.40
C ARG A 29 -9.30 2.73 15.32
N TRP A 30 -8.04 2.73 14.90
CA TRP A 30 -6.92 2.28 15.73
C TRP A 30 -6.69 3.22 16.92
N GLU A 31 -6.60 4.53 16.68
CA GLU A 31 -6.42 5.53 17.75
C GLU A 31 -7.56 5.46 18.77
N GLU A 32 -8.81 5.31 18.32
CA GLU A 32 -10.00 5.20 19.19
C GLU A 32 -9.98 3.98 20.10
N VAL A 33 -9.52 2.83 19.60
CA VAL A 33 -9.54 1.56 20.35
C VAL A 33 -8.32 1.44 21.26
N THR A 34 -7.16 1.94 20.85
CA THR A 34 -5.88 1.70 21.53
C THR A 34 -5.36 2.91 22.31
N GLY A 35 -5.79 4.11 21.95
CA GLY A 35 -5.22 5.37 22.45
C GLY A 35 -3.84 5.70 21.87
N GLU A 36 -3.31 4.89 20.95
CA GLU A 36 -2.01 5.12 20.31
C GLU A 36 -2.16 6.03 19.11
N VAL A 37 -1.37 7.10 19.03
CA VAL A 37 -1.38 8.03 17.90
C VAL A 37 -0.76 7.36 16.66
N VAL A 38 -1.42 7.51 15.52
CA VAL A 38 -0.94 7.04 14.22
C VAL A 38 -0.34 8.23 13.46
N ASP A 39 0.93 8.12 13.10
CA ASP A 39 1.62 9.15 12.31
C ASP A 39 1.46 8.95 10.80
N GLU A 40 1.45 7.69 10.34
CA GLU A 40 1.32 7.31 8.94
C GLU A 40 0.74 5.90 8.80
N VAL A 41 0.18 5.58 7.63
CA VAL A 41 -0.31 4.23 7.29
C VAL A 41 0.37 3.76 6.00
N ILE A 42 0.90 2.54 6.03
CA ILE A 42 1.48 1.90 4.84
C ILE A 42 0.75 0.59 4.62
N PHE A 43 0.12 0.46 3.45
CA PHE A 43 -0.59 -0.75 3.06
C PHE A 43 0.31 -1.64 2.22
N LEU A 44 0.54 -2.87 2.70
CA LEU A 44 1.22 -3.92 1.95
C LEU A 44 0.17 -4.74 1.21
N SER A 45 0.18 -4.69 -0.12
CA SER A 45 -0.92 -5.19 -0.95
C SER A 45 -0.43 -5.90 -2.21
N LYS A 46 -1.39 -6.42 -2.98
CA LYS A 46 -1.19 -7.08 -4.26
C LYS A 46 -1.63 -6.14 -5.37
N HIS A 47 -0.77 -5.95 -6.36
CA HIS A 47 -1.12 -5.29 -7.60
C HIS A 47 -1.58 -6.30 -8.66
N THR A 48 -2.58 -5.94 -9.48
CA THR A 48 -3.01 -6.74 -10.65
C THR A 48 -3.02 -5.86 -11.89
N ALA A 49 -2.30 -6.29 -12.93
CA ALA A 49 -2.25 -5.61 -14.23
C ALA A 49 -2.66 -6.55 -15.36
N ALA A 50 -3.46 -6.04 -16.32
CA ALA A 50 -3.83 -6.79 -17.53
C ALA A 50 -2.61 -7.19 -18.39
N SER A 51 -1.49 -6.48 -18.26
CA SER A 51 -0.24 -6.78 -18.96
C SER A 51 0.46 -8.03 -18.39
N ASN A 52 0.08 -8.48 -17.19
CA ASN A 52 0.76 -9.52 -16.39
C ASN A 52 2.26 -9.26 -16.16
N LYS A 53 2.75 -8.03 -16.40
CA LYS A 53 4.15 -7.70 -16.16
C LYS A 53 4.41 -7.66 -14.65
N PRO A 54 5.44 -8.37 -14.14
CA PRO A 54 5.82 -8.26 -12.74
C PRO A 54 6.28 -6.84 -12.40
N ALA A 55 5.79 -6.33 -11.28
CA ALA A 55 6.14 -5.00 -10.81
C ALA A 55 6.19 -4.94 -9.30
N LEU A 56 7.10 -4.11 -8.77
CA LEU A 56 7.08 -3.66 -7.39
C LEU A 56 6.71 -2.17 -7.43
N THR A 57 5.58 -1.82 -6.84
CA THR A 57 4.99 -0.50 -7.02
C THR A 57 4.83 0.25 -5.71
N VAL A 58 4.83 1.58 -5.83
CA VAL A 58 4.50 2.51 -4.74
C VAL A 58 3.48 3.50 -5.28
N HIS A 59 2.40 3.77 -4.56
CA HIS A 59 1.47 4.80 -5.00
C HIS A 59 0.67 5.48 -3.88
N PRO A 60 0.26 6.74 -4.09
CA PRO A 60 -0.75 7.38 -3.25
C PRO A 60 -2.14 6.79 -3.52
N ILE A 61 -3.06 6.97 -2.58
CA ILE A 61 -4.43 6.43 -2.70
C ILE A 61 -5.48 7.52 -2.86
N GLY A 62 -6.63 7.15 -3.41
CA GLY A 62 -7.76 8.03 -3.64
C GLY A 62 -8.45 7.77 -4.96
N VAL A 63 -9.64 8.37 -5.14
CA VAL A 63 -10.36 8.35 -6.42
C VAL A 63 -10.68 9.78 -6.88
N PRO A 64 -9.66 10.63 -7.08
CA PRO A 64 -9.85 12.05 -7.42
C PRO A 64 -10.47 12.26 -8.81
N HIS A 65 -10.44 11.24 -9.67
CA HIS A 65 -10.98 11.27 -11.02
C HIS A 65 -12.50 11.04 -11.08
N LEU A 66 -13.11 10.52 -10.00
CA LEU A 66 -14.55 10.26 -9.92
C LEU A 66 -15.31 11.50 -9.41
N ARG A 67 -16.57 11.63 -9.80
CA ARG A 67 -17.48 12.73 -9.44
C ARG A 67 -18.46 12.29 -8.36
N GLU A 68 -19.03 13.25 -7.65
CA GLU A 68 -20.10 12.99 -6.69
C GLU A 68 -21.26 12.22 -7.36
N GLY A 69 -21.69 11.13 -6.73
CA GLY A 69 -22.69 10.20 -7.28
C GLY A 69 -22.09 8.96 -7.97
N ASP A 70 -20.82 8.98 -8.35
CA ASP A 70 -20.13 7.79 -8.87
C ASP A 70 -19.92 6.75 -7.76
N VAL A 71 -19.87 5.47 -8.13
CA VAL A 71 -19.55 4.37 -7.22
C VAL A 71 -18.12 3.91 -7.49
N PRO A 72 -17.18 4.12 -6.55
CA PRO A 72 -15.80 3.65 -6.72
C PRO A 72 -15.76 2.12 -6.78
N PRO A 73 -15.11 1.52 -7.79
CA PRO A 73 -15.09 0.07 -7.95
C PRO A 73 -14.23 -0.64 -6.88
N GLN A 74 -13.30 0.07 -6.25
CA GLN A 74 -12.31 -0.48 -5.32
C GLN A 74 -12.20 0.39 -4.05
N GLY A 75 -13.33 0.77 -3.46
CA GLY A 75 -13.36 1.57 -2.23
C GLY A 75 -12.99 3.04 -2.41
N GLY A 76 -13.06 3.80 -1.31
CA GLY A 76 -12.83 5.24 -1.29
C GLY A 76 -14.10 6.07 -1.55
N LYS A 77 -13.91 7.38 -1.73
CA LYS A 77 -14.97 8.37 -1.93
C LYS A 77 -14.69 9.19 -3.20
N PRO A 78 -15.65 9.37 -4.12
CA PRO A 78 -15.44 10.19 -5.31
C PRO A 78 -14.90 11.58 -5.01
N GLY A 79 -13.94 12.04 -5.81
CA GLY A 79 -13.32 13.36 -5.68
C GLY A 79 -12.38 13.51 -4.48
N TRP A 80 -12.03 12.41 -3.81
CA TRP A 80 -11.14 12.42 -2.64
C TRP A 80 -9.81 11.74 -2.93
N ALA A 81 -8.74 12.22 -2.27
CA ALA A 81 -7.45 11.56 -2.19
C ALA A 81 -6.85 11.71 -0.79
N ALA A 82 -6.07 10.71 -0.36
CA ALA A 82 -5.36 10.75 0.91
C ALA A 82 -4.26 11.81 0.90
N LEU A 83 -3.80 12.19 2.10
CA LEU A 83 -2.51 12.86 2.24
C LEU A 83 -1.43 11.90 1.73
N PRO A 84 -0.63 12.26 0.71
CA PRO A 84 0.39 11.36 0.19
C PRO A 84 1.50 11.20 1.21
N ASN A 85 1.96 9.97 1.41
CA ASN A 85 3.10 9.72 2.28
C ASN A 85 4.38 10.37 1.73
N PRO A 86 5.10 11.22 2.51
CA PRO A 86 6.32 11.89 2.03
C PRO A 86 7.45 10.91 1.66
N ARG A 87 7.37 9.66 2.10
CA ARG A 87 8.34 8.59 1.81
C ARG A 87 8.25 8.05 0.40
N ILE A 88 7.16 8.27 -0.36
CA ILE A 88 6.99 7.70 -1.71
C ILE A 88 8.23 7.93 -2.59
N GLY A 89 8.74 9.16 -2.64
CA GLY A 89 9.92 9.51 -3.44
C GLY A 89 11.21 8.83 -2.97
N PRO A 90 11.62 8.98 -1.69
CA PRO A 90 12.75 8.23 -1.13
C PRO A 90 12.64 6.71 -1.29
N TRP A 91 11.48 6.13 -1.01
CA TRP A 91 11.27 4.69 -0.98
C TRP A 91 11.27 4.06 -2.38
N ILE A 92 10.71 4.69 -3.42
CA ILE A 92 10.82 4.13 -4.78
C ILE A 92 12.29 4.05 -5.25
N ARG A 93 13.12 5.03 -4.86
CA ARG A 93 14.56 5.00 -5.17
C ARG A 93 15.29 3.92 -4.38
N LEU A 94 15.00 3.80 -3.08
CA LEU A 94 15.58 2.77 -2.22
C LEU A 94 15.19 1.37 -2.71
N LEU A 95 13.90 1.15 -2.97
CA LEU A 95 13.35 -0.08 -3.51
C LEU A 95 14.05 -0.50 -4.80
N LYS A 96 14.28 0.45 -5.72
CA LYS A 96 15.03 0.19 -6.95
C LYS A 96 16.45 -0.32 -6.68
N ASN A 97 17.17 0.31 -5.76
CA ASN A 97 18.54 -0.09 -5.43
C ASN A 97 18.58 -1.48 -4.79
N ILE A 98 17.67 -1.77 -3.85
CA ILE A 98 17.59 -3.07 -3.18
C ILE A 98 17.19 -4.15 -4.19
N ALA A 99 16.17 -3.91 -5.01
CA ALA A 99 15.73 -4.85 -6.06
C ALA A 99 16.86 -5.18 -7.04
N GLN A 100 17.69 -4.21 -7.41
CA GLN A 100 18.88 -4.44 -8.23
C GLN A 100 19.92 -5.30 -7.52
N ALA A 101 20.22 -5.02 -6.24
CA ALA A 101 21.16 -5.80 -5.44
C ALA A 101 20.70 -7.26 -5.25
N HIS A 102 19.39 -7.49 -5.24
CA HIS A 102 18.78 -8.81 -5.16
C HIS A 102 18.52 -9.48 -6.53
N ASN A 103 19.00 -8.89 -7.64
CA ASN A 103 18.82 -9.39 -9.01
C ASN A 103 17.34 -9.55 -9.44
N LEU A 104 16.42 -8.77 -8.86
CA LEU A 104 15.02 -8.74 -9.28
C LEU A 104 14.81 -7.87 -10.54
N VAL A 105 15.77 -7.03 -10.91
CA VAL A 105 15.74 -6.22 -12.12
C VAL A 105 16.61 -6.90 -13.20
N PRO A 106 16.13 -7.06 -14.45
CA PRO A 106 14.96 -6.42 -15.06
C PRO A 106 13.68 -7.25 -15.03
N GLU A 107 13.62 -8.34 -14.25
CA GLU A 107 12.40 -9.15 -14.13
C GLU A 107 11.23 -8.27 -13.66
N PHE A 108 11.33 -7.69 -12.47
CA PHE A 108 10.36 -6.74 -11.92
C PHE A 108 10.62 -5.32 -12.41
N GLU A 109 9.56 -4.67 -12.88
CA GLU A 109 9.53 -3.22 -13.06
C GLU A 109 9.37 -2.52 -11.70
N ILE A 110 10.22 -1.53 -11.41
CA ILE A 110 10.11 -0.73 -10.18
C ILE A 110 9.51 0.62 -10.55
N THR A 111 8.24 0.86 -10.20
CA THR A 111 7.50 2.00 -10.76
C THR A 111 6.48 2.61 -9.80
N LEU A 112 6.06 3.83 -10.12
CA LEU A 112 4.95 4.50 -9.45
C LEU A 112 3.65 4.18 -10.17
N GLU A 113 2.56 4.11 -9.42
CA GLU A 113 1.22 4.10 -10.01
C GLU A 113 0.50 5.42 -9.77
N ALA A 114 -0.56 5.65 -10.56
CA ALA A 114 -1.43 6.79 -10.38
C ALA A 114 -2.19 6.72 -9.04
N THR A 115 -2.67 7.86 -8.54
CA THR A 115 -3.59 7.88 -7.40
C THR A 115 -4.87 7.14 -7.77
N HIS A 116 -5.11 5.99 -7.14
CA HIS A 116 -6.30 5.19 -7.40
C HIS A 116 -6.74 4.41 -6.16
N HIS A 117 -8.03 4.02 -6.18
CA HIS A 117 -8.75 3.23 -5.18
C HIS A 117 -8.70 3.72 -3.72
N GLY A 118 -9.49 3.07 -2.85
CA GLY A 118 -9.50 3.33 -1.40
C GLY A 118 -8.37 2.60 -0.66
N PRO A 119 -8.41 2.54 0.68
CA PRO A 119 -9.48 3.04 1.55
C PRO A 119 -9.41 4.55 1.82
N LEU A 120 -10.33 5.07 2.62
CA LEU A 120 -10.28 6.41 3.20
C LEU A 120 -9.34 6.44 4.41
N THR A 121 -8.49 7.46 4.51
CA THR A 121 -7.58 7.68 5.66
C THR A 121 -7.47 9.17 6.00
N ASN A 122 -7.12 9.50 7.23
CA ASN A 122 -6.86 10.86 7.69
C ASN A 122 -5.36 11.16 7.84
N LYS A 123 -4.51 10.14 7.96
CA LYS A 123 -3.04 10.26 8.03
C LYS A 123 -2.37 10.14 6.66
N PRO A 124 -1.08 10.56 6.53
CA PRO A 124 -0.25 10.28 5.37
C PRO A 124 -0.22 8.79 5.03
N THR A 125 -0.54 8.46 3.78
CA THR A 125 -0.77 7.08 3.37
C THR A 125 -0.15 6.77 2.01
N MET A 126 0.30 5.53 1.85
CA MET A 126 0.70 4.96 0.57
C MET A 126 0.46 3.45 0.54
N PHE A 127 0.46 2.91 -0.66
CA PHE A 127 0.53 1.48 -0.93
C PHE A 127 1.93 1.09 -1.38
N LEU A 128 2.33 -0.12 -0.98
CA LEU A 128 3.52 -0.82 -1.43
C LEU A 128 3.09 -2.20 -1.93
N GLU A 129 3.20 -2.46 -3.23
CA GLU A 129 2.56 -3.63 -3.83
C GLU A 129 3.49 -4.52 -4.64
N ILE A 130 3.22 -5.82 -4.58
CA ILE A 130 3.83 -6.81 -5.47
C ILE A 130 2.80 -7.19 -6.53
N GLY A 131 3.19 -7.13 -7.79
CA GLY A 131 2.36 -7.50 -8.93
C GLY A 131 3.09 -8.40 -9.93
N SER A 132 2.40 -8.94 -10.93
CA SER A 132 0.98 -8.67 -11.23
C SER A 132 0.10 -9.93 -11.21
N THR A 133 0.66 -11.08 -10.81
CA THR A 133 -0.02 -12.37 -10.81
C THR A 133 0.22 -13.11 -9.49
N GLU A 134 -0.56 -14.17 -9.25
CA GLU A 134 -0.43 -15.00 -8.06
C GLU A 134 0.97 -15.60 -7.86
N ASP A 135 1.65 -15.97 -8.95
CA ASP A 135 3.01 -16.48 -8.90
C ASP A 135 3.98 -15.43 -8.35
N TYR A 136 3.83 -14.17 -8.76
CA TYR A 136 4.65 -13.07 -8.26
C TYR A 136 4.26 -12.65 -6.84
N TRP A 137 2.99 -12.68 -6.47
CA TRP A 137 2.56 -12.35 -5.10
C TRP A 137 3.14 -13.29 -4.05
N LYS A 138 3.49 -14.53 -4.43
CA LYS A 138 4.08 -15.53 -3.53
C LYS A 138 5.61 -15.52 -3.50
N ARG A 139 6.27 -14.73 -4.36
CA ARG A 139 7.73 -14.62 -4.44
C ARG A 139 8.31 -14.08 -3.13
N GLN A 140 8.99 -14.93 -2.38
CA GLN A 140 9.56 -14.59 -1.07
C GLN A 140 10.72 -13.60 -1.18
N ASP A 141 11.49 -13.67 -2.26
CA ASP A 141 12.54 -12.71 -2.59
C ASP A 141 11.97 -11.31 -2.87
N ALA A 142 10.83 -11.19 -3.57
CA ALA A 142 10.14 -9.92 -3.75
C ALA A 142 9.61 -9.35 -2.42
N ALA A 143 8.97 -10.19 -1.59
CA ALA A 143 8.50 -9.79 -0.27
C ALA A 143 9.66 -9.35 0.66
N GLN A 144 10.80 -10.05 0.60
CA GLN A 144 12.01 -9.71 1.35
C GLN A 144 12.60 -8.36 0.92
N VAL A 145 12.53 -8.00 -0.36
CA VAL A 145 12.95 -6.69 -0.84
C VAL A 145 11.99 -5.60 -0.36
N MET A 146 10.67 -5.83 -0.39
CA MET A 146 9.68 -4.88 0.15
C MET A 146 9.86 -4.62 1.64
N ALA A 147 10.16 -5.66 2.43
CA ALA A 147 10.35 -5.56 3.87
C ALA A 147 11.63 -4.78 4.28
N GLN A 148 12.57 -4.56 3.37
CA GLN A 148 13.82 -3.82 3.63
C GLN A 148 13.72 -2.32 3.35
N VAL A 149 12.56 -1.84 2.89
CA VAL A 149 12.36 -0.40 2.63
C VAL A 149 11.88 0.26 3.92
N GLU A 150 12.79 0.91 4.64
CA GLU A 150 12.54 1.65 5.90
C GLU A 150 13.12 3.07 5.87
#